data_AF-W1S6R0-F1
#
_entry.id   AF-W1S6R0-F1
#
_cell.length_a   1.000
_cell.length_b   1.000
_cell.length_c   1.000
_cell.angle_alpha   90.00
_cell.angle_beta   90.00
_cell.angle_gamma   90.00
#
_symmetry.space_group_name_H-M   'P 1'
#
loop_
_entity.id
_entity.type
_entity.pdbx_description
1 polymer ?
#
loop_
_entity_poly.entity_id
_entity_poly.type
_entity_poly.pdbx_seq_one_letter_code
_entity_poly.pdbx_strand_id
1 'polypeptide(L)'
;MQTVAAGTDHILQGNVAARQLYKEGEWLPTALISLTSADRKQQVAIRILADIPDKDEQREGAIFFATRHVIDGKGEDGETFASIPVGTSVPFSVSATGNDGVIKIGDMEKRFAFAPGDKPVAMVACSTGEFVFTELEISAG
;
A
#
# COMPACT_ATOMS: atom_id res chain seq x y z
N MET A 1 24.71 -6.91 25.00
CA MET A 1 24.34 -6.45 23.65
C MET A 1 23.61 -7.61 23.00
N GLN A 2 22.30 -7.47 22.79
CA GLN A 2 21.47 -8.53 22.24
C GLN A 2 21.45 -8.36 20.73
N THR A 3 22.00 -9.33 20.01
CA THR A 3 22.03 -9.34 18.54
C THR A 3 20.60 -9.58 18.07
N VAL A 4 19.93 -8.53 17.59
CA VAL A 4 18.64 -8.67 16.91
C VAL A 4 18.95 -9.39 15.61
N ALA A 5 18.44 -10.61 15.44
CA ALA A 5 18.55 -11.33 14.18
C ALA A 5 17.97 -10.43 13.07
N ALA A 6 18.74 -10.22 12.00
CA ALA A 6 18.19 -9.61 10.79
C ALA A 6 17.06 -10.53 10.32
N GLY A 7 15.83 -10.04 10.38
CA GLY A 7 14.68 -10.79 9.86
C GLY A 7 14.86 -11.06 8.37
N THR A 8 14.29 -12.16 7.90
CA THR A 8 14.13 -12.48 6.47
C THR A 8 13.45 -11.29 5.78
N ASP A 9 13.96 -10.91 4.62
CA ASP A 9 13.35 -9.84 3.84
C ASP A 9 12.05 -10.37 3.21
N HIS A 10 10.98 -9.58 3.25
CA HIS A 10 9.67 -9.97 2.74
C HIS A 10 9.14 -8.91 1.78
N ILE A 11 8.68 -9.30 0.60
CA ILE A 11 8.25 -8.35 -0.44
C ILE A 11 6.91 -8.80 -1.03
N LEU A 12 5.99 -7.85 -1.17
CA LEU A 12 4.84 -7.91 -2.07
C LEU A 12 5.00 -6.80 -3.12
N GLN A 13 5.09 -7.17 -4.39
CA GLN A 13 5.30 -6.22 -5.49
C GLN A 13 4.47 -6.57 -6.73
N GLY A 14 4.35 -5.61 -7.63
CA GLY A 14 3.73 -5.77 -8.94
C GLY A 14 3.39 -4.43 -9.56
N ASN A 15 2.43 -4.42 -10.48
CA ASN A 15 1.85 -3.21 -11.03
C ASN A 15 0.39 -3.07 -10.61
N VAL A 16 -0.07 -1.84 -10.44
CA VAL A 16 -1.47 -1.52 -10.15
C VAL A 16 -1.98 -0.46 -11.12
N ALA A 17 -3.19 -0.67 -11.62
CA ALA A 17 -3.94 0.32 -12.38
C ALA A 17 -5.38 0.38 -11.86
N ALA A 18 -5.88 1.59 -11.58
CA ALA A 18 -7.31 1.81 -11.38
C ALA A 18 -8.01 1.83 -12.75
N ARG A 19 -9.00 0.98 -12.98
CA ARG A 19 -9.80 0.96 -14.22
C ARG A 19 -11.05 1.81 -14.11
N GLN A 20 -11.74 1.68 -12.98
CA GLN A 20 -12.98 2.37 -12.73
C GLN A 20 -13.08 2.72 -11.24
N LEU A 21 -13.59 3.91 -10.94
CA LEU A 21 -13.88 4.36 -9.58
C LEU A 21 -15.40 4.46 -9.44
N TYR A 22 -15.95 3.91 -8.37
CA TYR A 22 -17.39 4.01 -8.07
C TYR A 22 -17.62 5.10 -7.02
N LYS A 23 -18.60 5.98 -7.25
CA LYS A 23 -18.95 7.07 -6.32
C LYS A 23 -19.92 6.55 -5.26
N GLU A 24 -19.40 6.23 -4.07
CA GLU A 24 -20.21 5.98 -2.87
C GLU A 24 -19.61 6.72 -1.67
N GLY A 25 -20.35 7.69 -1.13
CA GLY A 25 -19.93 8.49 0.03
C GLY A 25 -18.90 9.58 -0.29
N GLU A 26 -18.48 10.33 0.74
CA GLU A 26 -17.54 11.44 0.57
C GLU A 26 -16.11 10.95 0.28
N TRP A 27 -15.55 9.99 1.03
CA TRP A 27 -14.26 9.37 0.71
C TRP A 27 -14.17 7.97 1.35
N LEU A 28 -13.99 6.93 0.54
CA LEU A 28 -13.58 5.61 1.01
C LEU A 28 -12.21 5.28 0.41
N PRO A 29 -11.29 4.61 1.14
CA PRO A 29 -10.15 3.99 0.48
C PRO A 29 -10.70 3.09 -0.63
N THR A 30 -10.05 3.06 -1.79
CA THR A 30 -10.48 2.22 -2.90
C THR A 30 -9.77 0.88 -2.89
N ALA A 31 -8.49 0.90 -2.50
CA ALA A 31 -7.73 -0.31 -2.18
C ALA A 31 -6.69 -0.07 -1.07
N LEU A 32 -6.31 -1.15 -0.40
CA LEU A 32 -5.23 -1.23 0.57
C LEU A 32 -4.31 -2.37 0.17
N ILE A 33 -3.01 -2.10 0.05
CA ILE A 33 -1.97 -3.10 -0.15
C ILE A 33 -1.09 -3.05 1.09
N SER A 34 -0.95 -4.15 1.83
CA SER A 34 -0.31 -4.11 3.13
C SER A 34 0.56 -5.33 3.43
N LEU A 35 1.56 -5.10 4.27
CA LEU A 35 2.30 -6.13 4.99
C LEU A 35 2.06 -5.94 6.50
N THR A 36 1.63 -7.00 7.16
CA THR A 36 1.31 -7.00 8.59
C THR A 36 2.27 -7.94 9.32
N SER A 37 2.79 -7.51 10.47
CA SER A 37 3.72 -8.30 11.28
C SER A 37 3.08 -9.62 11.74
N ALA A 38 3.89 -10.62 12.03
CA ALA A 38 3.44 -11.94 12.46
C ALA A 38 2.55 -11.91 13.71
N ASP A 39 2.84 -10.99 14.64
CA ASP A 39 2.04 -10.76 15.86
C ASP A 39 0.82 -9.83 15.64
N ARG A 40 0.65 -9.33 14.41
CA ARG A 40 -0.41 -8.39 13.98
C ARG A 40 -0.42 -7.06 14.71
N LYS A 41 0.66 -6.71 15.41
CA LYS A 41 0.77 -5.42 16.11
C LYS A 41 1.21 -4.29 15.21
N GLN A 42 1.89 -4.61 14.10
CA GLN A 42 2.37 -3.63 13.15
C GLN A 42 1.84 -3.87 11.74
N GLN A 43 1.62 -2.78 11.01
CA GLN A 43 1.23 -2.84 9.60
C GLN A 43 1.87 -1.68 8.85
N VAL A 44 2.47 -1.97 7.70
CA VAL A 44 2.82 -0.96 6.69
C VAL A 44 1.96 -1.19 5.47
N ALA A 45 1.38 -0.12 4.94
CA ALA A 45 0.45 -0.24 3.83
C ALA A 45 0.47 0.96 2.89
N ILE A 46 0.17 0.67 1.64
CA ILE A 46 -0.25 1.63 0.63
C ILE A 46 -1.77 1.71 0.69
N ARG A 47 -2.30 2.92 0.88
CA ARG A 47 -3.71 3.23 0.65
C ARG A 47 -3.83 3.90 -0.70
N ILE A 48 -4.71 3.36 -1.53
CA ILE A 48 -5.15 4.00 -2.75
C ILE A 48 -6.46 4.72 -2.43
N LEU A 49 -6.48 6.03 -2.62
CA LEU A 49 -7.65 6.90 -2.43
C LEU A 49 -8.09 7.43 -3.79
N ALA A 50 -9.38 7.66 -3.99
CA ALA A 50 -9.92 8.17 -5.24
C ALA A 50 -10.35 9.63 -5.09
N ASP A 51 -9.87 10.50 -5.98
CA ASP A 51 -10.50 11.80 -6.23
C ASP A 51 -11.54 11.66 -7.34
N ILE A 52 -12.82 11.76 -7.00
CA ILE A 52 -13.90 11.76 -7.98
C ILE A 52 -14.37 13.21 -8.11
N PRO A 53 -14.05 13.93 -9.20
CA PRO A 53 -14.51 15.30 -9.37
C PRO A 53 -16.04 15.36 -9.32
N ASP A 54 -16.58 16.46 -8.78
CA ASP A 54 -18.03 16.65 -8.56
C ASP A 54 -18.88 16.65 -9.84
N LYS A 55 -18.25 16.71 -11.02
CA LYS A 55 -18.93 16.77 -12.32
C LYS A 55 -18.80 15.44 -13.06
N ASP A 56 -19.88 15.04 -13.71
CA ASP A 56 -20.05 13.81 -14.50
C ASP A 56 -19.12 13.65 -15.72
N GLU A 57 -18.04 14.43 -15.83
CA GLU A 57 -16.94 14.21 -16.77
C GLU A 57 -16.04 13.07 -16.24
N GLN A 58 -16.67 11.91 -16.15
CA GLN A 58 -16.11 10.61 -15.82
C GLN A 58 -15.02 10.24 -16.83
N ARG A 59 -13.76 10.58 -16.54
CA ARG A 59 -12.53 9.98 -17.11
C ARG A 59 -11.23 10.57 -16.55
N GLU A 60 -11.27 11.72 -15.86
CA GLU A 60 -10.08 12.39 -15.29
C GLU A 60 -9.99 12.23 -13.76
N GLY A 61 -10.22 11.03 -13.24
CA GLY A 61 -9.97 10.73 -11.83
C GLY A 61 -8.48 10.58 -11.56
N ALA A 62 -8.02 10.96 -10.36
CA ALA A 62 -6.70 10.61 -9.87
C ALA A 62 -6.83 9.63 -8.71
N ILE A 63 -5.87 8.71 -8.62
CA ILE A 63 -5.65 7.94 -7.41
C ILE A 63 -4.49 8.52 -6.63
N PHE A 64 -4.68 8.68 -5.34
CA PHE A 64 -3.65 9.12 -4.41
C PHE A 64 -3.11 7.92 -3.66
N PHE A 65 -1.79 7.88 -3.53
CA PHE A 65 -1.14 6.90 -2.67
C PHE A 65 -0.74 7.58 -1.38
N ALA A 66 -1.32 7.10 -0.28
CA ALA A 66 -0.95 7.48 1.07
C ALA A 66 -0.34 6.26 1.77
N THR A 67 0.63 6.50 2.64
CA THR A 67 1.14 5.41 3.49
C THR A 67 0.24 5.26 4.71
N ARG A 68 0.15 4.05 5.25
CA ARG A 68 -0.42 3.83 6.58
C ARG A 68 0.55 2.99 7.37
N HIS A 69 0.83 3.45 8.58
CA HIS A 69 1.66 2.75 9.54
C HIS A 69 0.88 2.57 10.83
N VAL A 70 0.76 1.33 11.30
CA VAL A 70 0.11 1.00 12.58
C VAL A 70 1.14 0.37 13.51
N ILE A 71 1.20 0.82 14.76
CA ILE A 71 1.96 0.19 15.85
C ILE A 71 1.04 0.04 17.06
N ASP A 72 0.91 -1.18 17.59
CA ASP A 72 0.10 -1.48 18.77
C ASP A 72 -1.34 -0.93 18.68
N GLY A 73 -1.91 -1.01 17.48
CA GLY A 73 -3.26 -0.51 17.17
C GLY A 73 -3.38 1.00 16.99
N LYS A 74 -2.29 1.77 17.18
CA LYS A 74 -2.24 3.21 16.88
C LYS A 74 -1.77 3.39 15.45
N GLY A 75 -2.68 3.87 14.60
CA GLY A 75 -2.41 4.13 13.20
C GLY A 75 -2.09 5.59 12.93
N GLU A 76 -1.06 5.84 12.13
CA GLU A 76 -0.80 7.11 11.47
C GLU A 76 -0.98 6.92 9.97
N ASP A 77 -1.91 7.69 9.39
CA ASP A 77 -1.97 7.86 7.95
C ASP A 77 -0.94 8.92 7.57
N GLY A 78 -0.06 8.58 6.63
CA GLY A 78 0.89 9.52 6.06
C GLY A 78 0.23 10.41 5.01
N GLU A 79 0.88 11.53 4.71
CA GLU A 79 0.46 12.40 3.61
C GLU A 79 0.48 11.64 2.28
N THR A 80 -0.44 12.05 1.39
CA THR A 80 -0.39 11.64 -0.01
C THR A 80 0.98 12.00 -0.59
N PHE A 81 1.68 11.00 -1.10
CA PHE A 81 3.02 11.19 -1.66
C PHE A 81 3.08 10.88 -3.15
N ALA A 82 2.00 10.38 -3.75
CA ALA A 82 1.86 10.19 -5.19
C ALA A 82 0.43 10.49 -5.66
N SER A 83 0.28 11.03 -6.87
CA SER A 83 -0.98 11.17 -7.59
C SER A 83 -0.82 10.61 -8.99
N ILE A 84 -1.69 9.67 -9.38
CA ILE A 84 -1.61 8.96 -10.65
C ILE A 84 -2.97 9.01 -11.35
N PRO A 85 -3.04 9.35 -12.65
CA PRO A 85 -4.30 9.32 -13.39
C PRO A 85 -4.88 7.91 -13.46
N VAL A 86 -6.21 7.79 -13.36
CA VAL A 86 -6.93 6.53 -13.63
C VAL A 86 -6.56 5.98 -15.00
N GLY A 87 -6.44 4.65 -15.11
CA GLY A 87 -5.99 3.94 -16.30
C GLY A 87 -4.47 3.84 -16.44
N THR A 88 -3.71 4.59 -15.65
CA THR A 88 -2.24 4.50 -15.65
C THR A 88 -1.81 3.32 -14.79
N SER A 89 -0.96 2.46 -15.35
CA SER A 89 -0.31 1.38 -14.62
C SER A 89 0.96 1.90 -13.96
N VAL A 90 1.10 1.68 -12.65
CA VAL A 90 2.27 2.10 -11.88
C VAL A 90 2.84 0.91 -11.10
N PRO A 91 4.18 0.71 -11.08
CA PRO A 91 4.77 -0.32 -10.25
C PRO A 91 4.64 0.05 -8.76
N PHE A 92 4.37 -0.94 -7.93
CA PHE A 92 4.30 -0.79 -6.48
C PHE A 92 5.12 -1.87 -5.79
N SER A 93 5.59 -1.56 -4.58
CA SER A 93 6.07 -2.57 -3.64
C SER A 93 5.78 -2.20 -2.20
N VAL A 94 5.43 -3.18 -1.38
CA VAL A 94 5.46 -3.11 0.08
C VAL A 94 6.42 -4.19 0.56
N SER A 95 7.48 -3.79 1.26
CA SER A 95 8.49 -4.74 1.73
C SER A 95 8.87 -4.50 3.18
N ALA A 96 9.39 -5.55 3.81
CA ALA A 96 10.15 -5.47 5.04
C ALA A 96 11.61 -5.82 4.70
N THR A 97 12.52 -4.93 5.06
CA THR A 97 13.97 -5.14 4.93
C THR A 97 14.60 -4.99 6.31
N GLY A 98 14.99 -6.12 6.92
CA GLY A 98 15.34 -6.15 8.34
C GLY A 98 14.21 -5.65 9.26
N ASN A 99 14.41 -4.49 9.89
CA ASN A 99 13.44 -3.84 10.79
C ASN A 99 12.79 -2.58 10.18
N ASP A 100 12.92 -2.41 8.87
CA ASP A 100 12.31 -1.30 8.13
C ASP A 100 11.21 -1.81 7.21
N GLY A 101 10.10 -1.08 7.17
CA GLY A 101 9.06 -1.24 6.18
C GLY A 101 9.29 -0.22 5.07
N VAL A 102 9.33 -0.68 3.82
CA VAL A 102 9.57 0.17 2.65
C VAL A 102 8.35 0.10 1.74
N ILE A 103 7.84 1.28 1.37
CA ILE A 103 6.75 1.43 0.42
C ILE A 103 7.29 2.14 -0.81
N LYS A 104 7.02 1.59 -2.00
CA LYS A 104 7.34 2.23 -3.28
C LYS A 104 6.13 2.31 -4.18
N ILE A 105 6.03 3.43 -4.90
CA ILE A 105 5.09 3.67 -6.00
C ILE A 105 5.86 4.42 -7.10
N GLY A 106 6.07 3.80 -8.26
CA GLY A 106 6.96 4.37 -9.27
C GLY A 106 8.36 4.60 -8.71
N ASP A 107 8.88 5.82 -8.88
CA ASP A 107 10.19 6.23 -8.36
C ASP A 107 10.16 6.76 -6.91
N MET A 108 8.98 6.80 -6.28
CA MET A 108 8.82 7.35 -4.93
C MET A 108 8.96 6.25 -3.89
N GLU A 109 9.71 6.54 -2.83
CA GLU A 109 9.98 5.62 -1.72
C GLU A 109 9.68 6.28 -0.37
N LYS A 110 9.07 5.52 0.54
CA LYS A 110 8.90 5.89 1.95
C LYS A 110 9.35 4.73 2.83
N ARG A 111 9.98 5.06 3.96
CA ARG A 111 10.48 4.10 4.95
C ARG A 111 9.88 4.35 6.32
N PHE A 112 9.61 3.27 7.04
CA PHE A 112 9.02 3.26 8.37
C PHE A 112 9.74 2.23 9.23
N ALA A 113 9.76 2.41 10.54
CA ALA A 113 10.14 1.32 11.43
C ALA A 113 9.08 0.20 11.33
N PHE A 114 9.47 -1.03 11.05
CA PHE A 114 8.55 -2.16 10.94
C PHE A 114 9.25 -3.48 11.27
N ALA A 115 8.76 -4.20 12.27
CA ALA A 115 9.27 -5.50 12.67
C ALA A 115 8.36 -6.62 12.10
N PRO A 116 8.70 -7.25 10.96
CA PRO A 116 7.82 -8.24 10.32
C PRO A 116 7.63 -9.52 11.13
N GLY A 117 8.68 -9.97 11.84
CA GLY A 117 8.78 -11.32 12.39
C GLY A 117 8.86 -12.40 11.29
N ASP A 118 8.88 -13.67 11.67
CA ASP A 118 9.21 -14.77 10.74
C ASP A 118 8.12 -15.07 9.68
N LYS A 119 6.88 -14.62 9.91
CA LYS A 119 5.71 -14.95 9.08
C LYS A 119 4.75 -13.76 8.98
N PRO A 120 5.16 -12.66 8.33
CA PRO A 120 4.25 -11.56 8.09
C PRO A 120 3.15 -11.97 7.11
N VAL A 121 2.05 -11.22 7.12
CA VAL A 121 0.91 -11.45 6.24
C VAL A 121 0.83 -10.33 5.20
N ALA A 122 0.93 -10.70 3.94
CA ALA A 122 0.67 -9.81 2.81
C ALA A 122 -0.83 -9.82 2.48
N MET A 123 -1.40 -8.65 2.19
CA MET A 123 -2.82 -8.51 1.87
C MET A 123 -3.06 -7.41 0.83
N VAL A 124 -3.95 -7.69 -0.12
CA VAL A 124 -4.57 -6.70 -1.00
C VAL A 124 -6.07 -6.72 -0.71
N ALA A 125 -6.63 -5.60 -0.30
CA ALA A 125 -8.06 -5.44 -0.03
C ALA A 125 -8.60 -4.31 -0.91
N CYS A 126 -9.66 -4.57 -1.66
CA CYS A 126 -10.35 -3.56 -2.46
C CYS A 126 -11.72 -3.30 -1.82
N SER A 127 -12.10 -2.03 -1.68
CA SER A 127 -13.38 -1.61 -1.08
C SER A 127 -14.34 -1.09 -2.13
N THR A 128 -13.89 -0.12 -2.95
CA THR A 128 -14.71 0.49 -3.99
C THR A 128 -13.88 0.74 -5.24
N GLY A 129 -14.41 0.35 -6.40
CA GLY A 129 -13.77 0.50 -7.70
C GLY A 129 -13.29 -0.83 -8.29
N GLU A 130 -12.70 -0.73 -9.47
CA GLU A 130 -12.05 -1.83 -10.18
C GLU A 130 -10.55 -1.56 -10.29
N PHE A 131 -9.75 -2.43 -9.69
CA PHE A 131 -8.29 -2.38 -9.71
C PHE A 131 -7.75 -3.61 -10.41
N VAL A 132 -6.80 -3.38 -11.32
CA VAL A 132 -6.08 -4.44 -12.00
C VAL A 132 -4.67 -4.49 -11.43
N PHE A 133 -4.37 -5.62 -10.79
CA PHE A 133 -3.04 -5.94 -10.30
C PHE A 133 -2.40 -6.93 -11.26
N THR A 134 -1.23 -6.60 -11.81
CA THR A 134 -0.48 -7.49 -12.72
C THR A 134 0.93 -7.70 -12.21
N GLU A 135 1.58 -8.75 -12.72
CA GLU A 135 2.98 -9.07 -12.39
C GLU A 135 3.21 -9.20 -10.87
N LEU A 136 2.23 -9.76 -10.16
CA LEU A 136 2.27 -9.92 -8.72
C LEU A 136 3.34 -10.95 -8.33
N GLU A 137 4.23 -10.53 -7.44
CA GLU A 137 5.24 -11.38 -6.83
C GLU A 137 5.18 -11.24 -5.31
N ILE A 138 5.26 -12.39 -4.62
CA ILE A 138 5.46 -12.47 -3.18
C ILE A 138 6.71 -13.30 -2.95
N SER A 139 7.72 -12.71 -2.33
CA SER A 139 8.99 -13.36 -2.06
C SER A 139 9.45 -13.16 -0.61
N ALA A 140 10.25 -14.11 -0.14
CA ALA A 140 10.90 -14.10 1.16
C ALA A 140 12.36 -14.54 0.96
N GLY A 141 13.33 -13.78 1.47
CA GLY A 141 14.77 -13.96 1.24
C GLY A 141 15.62 -13.90 2.49
#